data_AF-A0A9R1J4Z0-F1
#
_entry.id   AF-A0A9R1J4Z0-F1
#
_cell.length_a   1.000
_cell.length_b   1.000
_cell.length_c   1.000
_cell.angle_alpha   90.00
_cell.angle_beta   90.00
_cell.angle_gamma   90.00
#
_symmetry.space_group_name_H-M   'P 1'
#
loop_
_entity.id
_entity.type
_entity.pdbx_description
1 polymer ?
#
loop_
_entity_poly.entity_id
_entity_poly.type
_entity_poly.pdbx_seq_one_letter_code
_entity_poly.pdbx_strand_id
1 'polypeptide(L)'
;MCVVGGINNYTAALQDSSSSYNRTESLLFLAHFLGDVHQPMHCGRTADLGGNTILVTSYSTAKTNLHKVWDDKVIQKALRKFYKDDLSTMIDAIKLNLTENWSTEENQWAACSTQTTTCADRYAEESAELSCPAYVGVEQYSNLEDEYFFSAMPVVEKRIAQGGVRLAAILNRIFSGENNSRLQSL
;
A
#
# COMPACT_ATOMS: atom_id res chain seq x y z
N MET A 1 8.54 15.94 -6.00
CA MET A 1 7.19 15.35 -5.96
C MET A 1 7.35 13.86 -5.70
N CYS A 2 6.70 13.32 -4.67
CA CYS A 2 6.71 11.89 -4.32
C CYS A 2 5.32 11.47 -3.82
N VAL A 3 5.10 10.16 -3.64
CA VAL A 3 3.80 9.59 -3.22
C VAL A 3 3.32 10.17 -1.89
N VAL A 4 4.21 10.37 -0.91
CA VAL A 4 3.89 11.02 0.39
C VAL A 4 3.33 12.43 0.18
N GLY A 5 3.98 13.22 -0.68
CA GLY A 5 3.50 14.55 -1.06
C GLY A 5 2.15 14.50 -1.78
N GLY A 6 1.95 13.53 -2.66
CA GLY A 6 0.67 13.29 -3.34
C GLY A 6 -0.45 13.01 -2.35
N ILE A 7 -0.24 12.07 -1.42
CA ILE A 7 -1.22 11.73 -0.37
C ILE A 7 -1.61 12.96 0.43
N ASN A 8 -0.63 13.74 0.90
CA ASN A 8 -0.91 14.95 1.67
C ASN A 8 -1.65 16.01 0.85
N ASN A 9 -1.27 16.20 -0.41
CA ASN A 9 -1.88 17.19 -1.30
C ASN A 9 -3.36 16.87 -1.59
N TYR A 10 -3.65 15.62 -2.00
CA TYR A 10 -5.02 15.21 -2.31
C TYR A 10 -5.90 15.04 -1.06
N THR A 11 -5.31 14.73 0.09
CA THR A 11 -6.03 14.81 1.37
C THR A 11 -6.45 16.24 1.67
N ALA A 12 -5.54 17.21 1.60
CA ALA A 12 -5.84 18.61 1.85
C ALA A 12 -6.90 19.15 0.87
N ALA A 13 -6.81 18.77 -0.41
CA ALA A 13 -7.78 19.15 -1.42
C ALA A 13 -9.19 18.58 -1.18
N LEU A 14 -9.31 17.40 -0.56
CA LEU A 14 -10.61 16.85 -0.19
C LEU A 14 -11.20 17.52 1.07
N GLN A 15 -10.35 18.00 1.97
CA GLN A 15 -10.77 18.70 3.19
C GLN A 15 -11.17 20.15 2.93
N ASP A 16 -10.51 20.82 1.98
CA ASP A 16 -10.80 22.20 1.63
C ASP A 16 -11.85 22.28 0.52
N SER A 17 -13.05 22.75 0.86
CA SER A 17 -14.13 22.97 -0.12
C SER A 17 -13.83 24.09 -1.11
N SER A 18 -12.87 24.97 -0.81
CA SER A 18 -12.41 26.05 -1.70
C SER A 18 -11.24 25.64 -2.61
N SER A 19 -10.73 24.42 -2.45
CA SER A 19 -9.65 23.90 -3.31
C SER A 19 -10.03 23.96 -4.78
N SER A 20 -9.09 24.41 -5.61
CA SER A 20 -9.25 24.44 -7.07
C SER A 20 -9.15 23.06 -7.71
N TYR A 21 -8.75 22.03 -6.95
CA TYR A 21 -8.63 20.67 -7.47
C TYR A 21 -9.98 20.00 -7.64
N ASN A 22 -10.08 19.15 -8.66
CA ASN A 22 -11.23 18.30 -8.85
C ASN A 22 -11.32 17.28 -7.69
N ARG A 23 -12.46 17.26 -6.98
CA ARG A 23 -12.66 16.37 -5.83
C ARG A 23 -12.70 14.89 -6.22
N THR A 24 -13.25 14.57 -7.40
CA THR A 24 -13.26 13.19 -7.92
C THR A 24 -11.84 12.72 -8.21
N GLU A 25 -11.04 13.52 -8.90
CA GLU A 25 -9.63 13.21 -9.14
C GLU A 25 -8.86 13.08 -7.83
N SER A 26 -9.09 14.00 -6.89
CA SER A 26 -8.42 13.96 -5.59
C SER A 26 -8.73 12.68 -4.81
N LEU A 27 -9.98 12.20 -4.85
CA LEU A 27 -10.36 10.93 -4.23
C LEU A 27 -9.67 9.74 -4.90
N LEU A 28 -9.66 9.70 -6.25
CA LEU A 28 -9.04 8.63 -7.00
C LEU A 28 -7.52 8.58 -6.76
N PHE A 29 -6.85 9.73 -6.83
CA PHE A 29 -5.42 9.83 -6.56
C PHE A 29 -5.10 9.46 -5.11
N LEU A 30 -5.89 9.91 -4.13
CA LEU A 30 -5.67 9.54 -2.74
C LEU A 30 -5.78 8.02 -2.57
N ALA A 31 -6.84 7.39 -3.08
CA ALA A 31 -7.03 5.94 -3.00
C ALA A 31 -5.89 5.17 -3.67
N HIS A 32 -5.45 5.62 -4.85
CA HIS A 32 -4.36 4.99 -5.60
C HIS A 32 -3.03 5.12 -4.87
N PHE A 33 -2.65 6.33 -4.45
CA PHE A 33 -1.38 6.56 -3.77
C PHE A 33 -1.30 5.92 -2.39
N LEU A 34 -2.43 5.74 -1.69
CA LEU A 34 -2.47 4.92 -0.49
C LEU A 34 -2.17 3.44 -0.80
N GLY A 35 -2.58 2.93 -1.96
CA GLY A 35 -2.14 1.61 -2.42
C GLY A 35 -0.63 1.58 -2.69
N ASP A 36 -0.13 2.51 -3.50
CA ASP A 36 1.27 2.58 -3.92
C ASP A 36 2.23 2.72 -2.75
N VAL A 37 1.96 3.63 -1.80
CA VAL A 37 2.85 3.84 -0.66
C VAL A 37 2.99 2.58 0.21
N HIS A 38 2.02 1.65 0.14
CA HIS A 38 2.09 0.39 0.86
C HIS A 38 2.83 -0.72 0.10
N GLN A 39 3.09 -0.57 -1.20
CA GLN A 39 3.88 -1.50 -1.98
C GLN A 39 5.37 -1.27 -1.66
N PRO A 40 6.08 -2.24 -1.03
CA PRO A 40 7.46 -2.01 -0.56
C PRO A 40 8.41 -1.47 -1.63
N MET A 41 8.31 -1.95 -2.87
CA MET A 41 9.20 -1.55 -3.95
C MET A 41 8.93 -0.13 -4.48
N HIS A 42 7.78 0.50 -4.18
CA HIS A 42 7.54 1.92 -4.47
C HIS A 42 8.31 2.85 -3.53
N CYS A 43 8.79 2.32 -2.40
CA CYS A 43 9.72 3.00 -1.49
C CYS A 43 11.10 2.32 -1.51
N GLY A 44 11.44 1.68 -2.63
CA GLY A 44 12.69 0.96 -2.85
C GLY A 44 13.88 1.87 -3.21
N ARG A 45 14.96 1.24 -3.69
CA ARG A 45 16.23 1.94 -3.95
C ARG A 45 16.15 2.79 -5.21
N THR A 46 16.74 3.98 -5.17
CA THR A 46 16.82 4.85 -6.36
C THR A 46 17.70 4.24 -7.45
N ALA A 47 18.80 3.57 -7.07
CA ALA A 47 19.81 3.05 -8.01
C ALA A 47 19.27 2.02 -8.99
N ASP A 48 18.22 1.28 -8.61
CA ASP A 48 17.59 0.24 -9.44
C ASP A 48 16.16 0.59 -9.87
N LEU A 49 15.75 1.84 -9.62
CA LEU A 49 14.39 2.35 -9.86
C LEU A 49 13.33 1.53 -9.13
N GLY A 50 13.57 1.21 -7.86
CA GLY A 50 12.69 0.38 -7.04
C GLY A 50 12.59 -1.05 -7.55
N GLY A 51 13.72 -1.63 -7.99
CA GLY A 51 13.80 -2.98 -8.56
C GLY A 51 13.31 -3.12 -10.00
N ASN A 52 12.94 -2.03 -10.69
CA ASN A 52 12.53 -2.10 -12.10
C ASN A 52 13.66 -2.54 -13.03
N THR A 53 14.91 -2.21 -12.68
CA THR A 53 16.09 -2.57 -13.49
C THR A 53 16.67 -3.94 -13.12
N ILE A 54 16.21 -4.59 -12.06
CA ILE A 54 16.62 -5.94 -11.65
C ILE A 54 15.77 -6.94 -12.41
N LEU A 55 16.31 -7.47 -13.50
CA LEU A 55 15.62 -8.45 -14.35
C LEU A 55 15.66 -9.81 -13.67
N VAL A 56 14.53 -10.51 -13.62
CA VAL A 56 14.40 -11.83 -13.01
C VAL A 56 13.48 -12.71 -13.85
N THR A 57 13.47 -14.00 -13.56
CA THR A 57 12.45 -14.91 -14.07
C THR A 57 11.59 -15.38 -12.90
N SER A 58 10.27 -15.48 -13.11
CA SER A 58 9.37 -16.09 -12.14
C SER A 58 9.04 -17.51 -12.59
N TYR A 59 9.32 -18.52 -11.76
CA TYR A 59 9.09 -19.94 -12.05
C TYR A 59 9.61 -20.39 -13.42
N SER A 60 10.82 -19.96 -13.81
CA SER A 60 11.48 -20.29 -15.09
C SER A 60 10.67 -20.03 -16.38
N THR A 61 9.56 -19.29 -16.31
CA THR A 61 8.61 -19.19 -17.44
C THR A 61 8.46 -17.78 -17.97
N ALA A 62 8.39 -16.77 -17.09
CA ALA A 62 8.16 -15.39 -17.49
C ALA A 62 9.33 -14.49 -17.07
N LYS A 63 10.02 -13.91 -18.06
CA LYS A 63 10.96 -12.80 -17.83
C LYS A 63 10.18 -11.60 -17.31
N THR A 64 10.67 -10.99 -16.25
CA THR A 64 10.06 -9.83 -15.60
C THR A 64 11.15 -9.02 -14.87
N ASN A 65 10.75 -8.11 -13.99
CA ASN A 65 11.67 -7.43 -13.08
C ASN A 65 11.18 -7.55 -11.64
N LEU A 66 12.07 -7.29 -10.67
CA LEU A 66 11.77 -7.44 -9.25
C LEU A 66 10.58 -6.57 -8.84
N HIS A 67 10.47 -5.33 -9.34
CA HIS A 67 9.34 -4.45 -9.04
C HIS A 67 7.99 -5.09 -9.41
N LYS A 68 7.89 -5.63 -10.64
CA LYS A 68 6.68 -6.27 -11.15
C LYS A 68 6.35 -7.56 -10.41
N VAL A 69 7.34 -8.24 -9.83
CA VAL A 69 7.08 -9.40 -8.96
C VAL A 69 6.23 -9.01 -7.77
N TRP A 70 6.55 -7.88 -7.13
CA TRP A 70 5.80 -7.35 -5.99
C TRP A 70 4.49 -6.66 -6.36
N ASP A 71 4.44 -5.91 -7.48
CA ASP A 71 3.20 -5.28 -7.95
C ASP A 71 2.11 -6.30 -8.32
N ASP A 72 2.51 -7.47 -8.82
CA ASP A 72 1.60 -8.32 -9.59
C ASP A 72 1.83 -9.82 -9.40
N LYS A 73 3.07 -10.32 -9.57
CA LYS A 73 3.29 -11.77 -9.72
C LYS A 73 3.01 -12.55 -8.43
N VAL A 74 3.37 -12.02 -7.28
CA VAL A 74 3.07 -12.65 -5.98
C VAL A 74 1.56 -12.73 -5.78
N ILE A 75 0.82 -11.62 -6.00
CA ILE A 75 -0.64 -11.55 -5.85
C ILE A 75 -1.32 -12.54 -6.80
N GLN A 76 -0.99 -12.51 -8.10
CA GLN A 76 -1.57 -13.42 -9.08
C GLN A 76 -1.29 -14.89 -8.79
N LYS A 77 -0.08 -15.21 -8.28
CA LYS A 77 0.27 -16.57 -7.91
C LYS A 77 -0.55 -17.04 -6.71
N ALA A 78 -0.71 -16.20 -5.69
CA ALA A 78 -1.56 -16.49 -4.53
C ALA A 78 -3.02 -16.69 -4.95
N LEU A 79 -3.55 -15.79 -5.79
CA LEU A 79 -4.90 -15.86 -6.36
C LEU A 79 -5.19 -17.20 -7.05
N ARG A 80 -4.28 -17.64 -7.92
CA ARG A 80 -4.37 -18.95 -8.59
C ARG A 80 -4.23 -20.13 -7.62
N LYS A 81 -3.22 -20.07 -6.74
CA LYS A 81 -2.81 -21.21 -5.89
C LYS A 81 -3.79 -21.49 -4.76
N PHE A 82 -4.35 -20.45 -4.14
CA PHE A 82 -5.15 -20.57 -2.91
C PHE A 82 -6.61 -20.18 -3.09
N TYR A 83 -6.93 -19.38 -4.10
CA TYR A 83 -8.25 -18.75 -4.22
C TYR A 83 -8.98 -19.08 -5.53
N LYS A 84 -8.46 -20.02 -6.34
CA LYS A 84 -9.08 -20.49 -7.59
C LYS A 84 -9.44 -19.34 -8.56
N ASP A 85 -8.56 -18.35 -8.66
CA ASP A 85 -8.77 -17.15 -9.48
C ASP A 85 -9.94 -16.25 -9.04
N ASP A 86 -10.47 -16.44 -7.83
CA ASP A 86 -11.54 -15.59 -7.28
C ASP A 86 -10.99 -14.53 -6.33
N LEU A 87 -11.05 -13.27 -6.79
CA LEU A 87 -10.61 -12.11 -6.02
C LEU A 87 -11.49 -11.86 -4.80
N SER A 88 -12.79 -12.18 -4.86
CA SER A 88 -13.69 -12.01 -3.72
C SER A 88 -13.25 -12.89 -2.55
N THR A 89 -12.96 -14.16 -2.83
CA THR A 89 -12.47 -15.09 -1.81
C THR A 89 -11.14 -14.63 -1.20
N MET A 90 -10.21 -14.09 -2.00
CA MET A 90 -8.96 -13.52 -1.48
C MET A 90 -9.20 -12.31 -0.57
N ILE A 91 -10.10 -11.40 -0.97
CA ILE A 91 -10.49 -10.24 -0.16
C ILE A 91 -11.13 -10.69 1.16
N ASP A 92 -12.01 -11.70 1.13
CA ASP A 92 -12.67 -12.21 2.33
C ASP A 92 -11.67 -12.88 3.29
N ALA A 93 -10.66 -13.58 2.76
CA ALA A 93 -9.56 -14.13 3.56
C ALA A 93 -8.73 -13.01 4.24
N ILE A 94 -8.43 -11.93 3.52
CA ILE A 94 -7.72 -10.76 4.10
C ILE A 94 -8.57 -10.10 5.19
N LYS A 95 -9.88 -9.93 4.95
CA LYS A 95 -10.81 -9.39 5.96
C LYS A 95 -10.91 -10.28 7.19
N LEU A 96 -10.92 -11.61 7.02
CA LEU A 96 -10.91 -12.54 8.14
C LEU A 96 -9.65 -12.37 9.00
N ASN A 97 -8.48 -12.24 8.35
CA ASN A 97 -7.22 -11.97 9.05
C ASN A 97 -7.24 -10.64 9.82
N LEU A 98 -7.92 -9.60 9.33
CA LEU A 98 -8.10 -8.35 10.08
C LEU A 98 -8.85 -8.57 11.39
N THR A 99 -9.87 -9.45 11.40
CA THR A 99 -10.66 -9.74 12.60
C THR A 99 -10.07 -10.82 13.51
N GLU A 100 -9.15 -11.63 12.98
CA GLU A 100 -8.49 -12.71 13.71
C GLU A 100 -7.03 -12.35 13.98
N ASN A 101 -6.13 -12.75 13.07
CA ASN A 101 -4.67 -12.68 13.24
C ASN A 101 -4.13 -11.27 13.47
N TRP A 102 -4.76 -10.22 12.93
CA TRP A 102 -4.34 -8.83 13.04
C TRP A 102 -5.30 -7.97 13.88
N SER A 103 -6.24 -8.57 14.60
CA SER A 103 -7.27 -7.87 15.38
C SER A 103 -6.71 -6.86 16.39
N THR A 104 -5.53 -7.13 16.95
CA THR A 104 -4.87 -6.23 17.90
C THR A 104 -4.02 -5.15 17.22
N GLU A 105 -3.55 -5.41 15.99
CA GLU A 105 -2.70 -4.50 15.23
C GLU A 105 -3.52 -3.49 14.40
N GLU A 106 -4.70 -3.89 13.92
CA GLU A 106 -5.54 -3.10 13.01
C GLU A 106 -5.83 -1.69 13.56
N ASN A 107 -6.20 -1.60 14.84
CA ASN A 107 -6.43 -0.33 15.52
C ASN A 107 -5.17 0.56 15.52
N GLN A 108 -3.98 -0.03 15.63
CA GLN A 108 -2.71 0.70 15.61
C GLN A 108 -2.38 1.19 14.19
N TRP A 109 -2.74 0.41 13.16
CA TRP A 109 -2.56 0.84 11.77
C TRP A 109 -3.44 2.02 11.42
N ALA A 110 -4.70 2.00 11.89
CA ALA A 110 -5.65 3.08 11.72
C ALA A 110 -5.19 4.33 12.49
N ALA A 111 -4.60 4.18 13.68
CA ALA A 111 -4.14 5.29 14.50
C ALA A 111 -3.07 6.15 13.79
N CYS A 112 -3.31 7.46 13.77
CA CYS A 112 -2.38 8.47 13.27
C CYS A 112 -2.50 9.69 14.18
N SER A 113 -1.44 9.96 14.95
CA SER A 113 -1.40 11.00 15.99
C SER A 113 -0.53 12.19 15.56
N THR A 114 -0.69 12.63 14.32
CA THR A 114 0.02 13.79 13.78
C THR A 114 -0.91 15.00 13.71
N GLN A 115 -0.33 16.20 13.55
CA GLN A 115 -1.12 17.40 13.27
C GLN A 115 -1.75 17.38 11.86
N THR A 116 -1.29 16.46 11.00
CA THR A 116 -1.81 16.22 9.66
C THR A 116 -2.88 15.13 9.67
N THR A 117 -3.77 15.13 8.68
CA THR A 117 -4.82 14.09 8.56
C THR A 117 -4.26 12.72 8.17
N THR A 118 -3.00 12.66 7.74
CA THR A 118 -2.31 11.45 7.32
C THR A 118 -0.97 11.27 8.04
N CYS A 119 -0.48 10.03 8.05
CA CYS A 119 0.85 9.63 8.49
C CYS A 119 1.61 8.99 7.31
N ALA A 120 1.52 9.62 6.13
CA ALA A 120 2.04 9.05 4.88
C ALA A 120 3.56 8.81 4.89
N ASP A 121 4.30 9.63 5.63
CA ASP A 121 5.73 9.44 5.95
C ASP A 121 5.98 8.10 6.64
N ARG A 122 5.26 7.80 7.72
CA ARG A 122 5.35 6.50 8.42
C ARG A 122 5.06 5.33 7.48
N TYR A 123 4.06 5.47 6.61
CA TYR A 123 3.71 4.38 5.68
C TYR A 123 4.84 4.10 4.68
N ALA A 124 5.50 5.16 4.22
CA ALA A 124 6.64 5.07 3.31
C ALA A 124 7.89 4.50 4.02
N GLU A 125 8.14 4.88 5.27
CA GLU A 125 9.22 4.32 6.09
C GLU A 125 9.05 2.81 6.27
N GLU A 126 7.86 2.36 6.66
CA GLU A 126 7.55 0.92 6.77
C GLU A 126 7.75 0.18 5.42
N SER A 127 7.33 0.77 4.30
CA SER A 127 7.55 0.18 2.98
C SER A 127 9.03 0.12 2.61
N ALA A 128 9.81 1.15 2.94
CA ALA A 128 11.26 1.17 2.70
C ALA A 128 11.96 0.07 3.51
N GLU A 129 11.60 -0.10 4.79
CA GLU A 129 12.11 -1.18 5.64
C GLU A 129 11.75 -2.57 5.08
N LEU A 130 10.49 -2.77 4.69
CA LEU A 130 10.01 -4.02 4.11
C LEU A 130 10.56 -4.29 2.71
N SER A 131 11.05 -3.26 2.02
CA SER A 131 11.74 -3.42 0.74
C SER A 131 13.11 -4.09 0.92
N CYS A 132 13.78 -3.92 2.08
CA CYS A 132 15.13 -4.45 2.29
C CYS A 132 15.20 -5.99 2.13
N PRO A 133 14.34 -6.78 2.80
CA PRO A 133 14.27 -8.23 2.58
C PRO A 133 13.97 -8.64 1.14
N ALA A 134 13.24 -7.82 0.38
CA ALA A 134 12.89 -8.11 -1.01
C ALA A 134 14.11 -8.23 -1.95
N TYR A 135 15.22 -7.55 -1.61
CA TYR A 135 16.46 -7.60 -2.38
C TYR A 135 17.39 -8.74 -1.94
N VAL A 136 17.15 -9.38 -0.80
CA VAL A 136 18.07 -10.38 -0.23
C VAL A 136 18.08 -11.63 -1.11
N GLY A 137 19.27 -12.01 -1.60
CA GLY A 137 19.44 -13.18 -2.47
C GLY A 137 18.91 -13.02 -3.89
N VAL A 138 18.49 -11.80 -4.28
CA VAL A 138 18.03 -11.50 -5.64
C VAL A 138 19.13 -10.76 -6.40
N GLU A 139 19.60 -11.38 -7.47
CA GLU A 139 20.57 -10.84 -8.41
C GLU A 139 19.96 -10.70 -9.81
N GLN A 140 20.72 -10.10 -10.74
CA GLN A 140 20.31 -10.06 -12.13
C GLN A 140 20.14 -11.48 -12.67
N TYR A 141 18.99 -11.70 -13.31
CA TYR A 141 18.55 -12.96 -13.90
C TYR A 141 18.28 -14.09 -12.91
N SER A 142 18.19 -13.81 -11.60
CA SER A 142 17.72 -14.78 -10.62
C SER A 142 16.36 -15.36 -11.02
N ASN A 143 16.17 -16.65 -10.73
CA ASN A 143 14.89 -17.32 -10.88
C ASN A 143 14.19 -17.37 -9.52
N LEU A 144 13.06 -16.67 -9.41
CA LEU A 144 12.27 -16.58 -8.18
C LEU A 144 11.17 -17.63 -8.21
N GLU A 145 11.19 -18.53 -7.23
CA GLU A 145 10.28 -19.68 -7.13
C GLU A 145 9.57 -19.72 -5.78
N ASP A 146 9.23 -20.91 -5.29
CA ASP A 146 8.39 -21.09 -4.10
C ASP A 146 9.00 -20.45 -2.84
N GLU A 147 10.31 -20.57 -2.61
CA GLU A 147 10.96 -19.96 -1.44
C GLU A 147 10.77 -18.44 -1.40
N TYR A 148 11.01 -17.77 -2.53
CA TYR A 148 10.80 -16.34 -2.65
C TYR A 148 9.31 -15.96 -2.55
N PHE A 149 8.43 -16.75 -3.18
CA PHE A 149 6.99 -16.53 -3.10
C PHE A 149 6.47 -16.61 -1.67
N PHE A 150 6.87 -17.64 -0.92
CA PHE A 150 6.42 -17.84 0.46
C PHE A 150 7.02 -16.84 1.45
N SER A 151 8.18 -16.25 1.16
CA SER A 151 8.72 -15.15 1.97
C SER A 151 8.03 -13.82 1.67
N ALA A 152 7.68 -13.54 0.40
CA ALA A 152 7.05 -12.29 -0.01
C ALA A 152 5.53 -12.24 0.28
N MET A 153 4.80 -13.35 0.10
CA MET A 153 3.33 -13.37 0.16
C MET A 153 2.76 -12.83 1.48
N PRO A 154 3.24 -13.23 2.68
CA PRO A 154 2.70 -12.71 3.94
C PRO A 154 2.89 -11.19 4.08
N VAL A 155 3.98 -10.63 3.53
CA VAL A 155 4.22 -9.19 3.49
C VAL A 155 3.21 -8.51 2.58
N VAL A 156 3.03 -9.03 1.37
CA VAL A 156 2.08 -8.49 0.37
C VAL A 156 0.66 -8.45 0.93
N GLU A 157 0.17 -9.54 1.52
CA GLU A 157 -1.18 -9.61 2.08
C GLU A 157 -1.37 -8.60 3.23
N LYS A 158 -0.38 -8.48 4.12
CA LYS A 158 -0.43 -7.52 5.23
C LYS A 158 -0.40 -6.07 4.72
N ARG A 159 0.40 -5.76 3.69
CA ARG A 159 0.44 -4.41 3.10
C ARG A 159 -0.84 -4.03 2.37
N ILE A 160 -1.49 -4.97 1.68
CA ILE A 160 -2.83 -4.76 1.12
C ILE A 160 -3.83 -4.41 2.23
N ALA A 161 -3.82 -5.18 3.32
CA ALA A 161 -4.71 -4.95 4.47
C ALA A 161 -4.46 -3.56 5.11
N GLN A 162 -3.20 -3.22 5.36
CA GLN A 162 -2.81 -1.93 5.93
C GLN A 162 -3.22 -0.75 5.03
N GLY A 163 -3.03 -0.87 3.71
CA GLY A 163 -3.45 0.15 2.74
C GLY A 163 -4.96 0.39 2.79
N GLY A 164 -5.76 -0.67 2.85
CA GLY A 164 -7.21 -0.60 2.98
C GLY A 164 -7.66 0.06 4.29
N VAL A 165 -7.13 -0.40 5.43
CA VAL A 165 -7.46 0.15 6.77
C VAL A 165 -7.11 1.63 6.85
N ARG A 166 -5.93 2.02 6.38
CA ARG A 166 -5.45 3.41 6.44
C ARG A 166 -6.21 4.32 5.48
N LEU A 167 -6.57 3.84 4.28
CA LEU A 167 -7.44 4.59 3.38
C LEU A 167 -8.80 4.85 4.03
N ALA A 168 -9.43 3.81 4.61
CA ALA A 168 -10.70 3.96 5.32
C ALA A 168 -10.59 4.96 6.48
N ALA A 169 -9.54 4.85 7.31
CA ALA A 169 -9.31 5.76 8.43
C ALA A 169 -9.12 7.22 7.98
N ILE A 170 -8.36 7.46 6.90
CA ILE A 170 -8.15 8.80 6.35
C ILE A 170 -9.46 9.37 5.80
N LEU A 171 -10.19 8.62 4.98
CA LEU A 171 -11.47 9.07 4.41
C LEU A 171 -12.49 9.35 5.52
N ASN A 172 -12.54 8.52 6.56
CA ASN A 172 -13.38 8.77 7.73
C ASN A 172 -13.00 10.09 8.43
N ARG A 173 -11.71 10.40 8.62
CA ARG A 173 -11.29 11.69 9.19
C ARG A 173 -11.62 12.89 8.31
N ILE A 174 -11.54 12.73 6.98
CA ILE A 174 -11.89 13.80 6.03
C ILE A 174 -13.39 14.09 6.09
N PHE A 175 -14.23 13.05 6.21
CA PHE A 175 -15.68 13.16 6.02
C PHE A 175 -16.53 12.99 7.30
N SER A 176 -15.94 12.71 8.47
CA SER A 176 -16.67 12.56 9.75
C SER A 176 -17.28 13.85 10.29
N GLY A 177 -16.98 15.01 9.68
CA GLY A 177 -17.61 16.29 10.03
C GLY A 177 -17.10 16.93 11.33
N GLU A 178 -16.03 16.41 11.97
CA GLU A 178 -15.48 16.98 13.21
C GLU A 178 -14.70 18.31 13.05
N ASN A 179 -14.78 18.94 11.88
CA ASN A 179 -14.30 20.29 11.64
C ASN A 179 -15.45 21.26 11.30
N ASN A 180 -16.46 21.34 12.16
CA ASN A 180 -17.42 22.45 12.13
C ASN A 180 -17.79 23.01 13.53
N SER A 181 -16.83 23.00 14.45
CA SER A 181 -16.89 23.72 15.72
C SER A 181 -15.75 24.74 15.86
N ARG A 182 -15.52 25.54 14.82
CA ARG A 182 -14.94 26.88 14.99
C ARG A 182 -16.05 27.90 15.09
N LEU A 183 -16.38 28.26 16.33
CA LEU A 183 -16.74 29.61 16.78
C LEU A 183 -17.56 30.45 15.78
N GLN A 184 -18.86 30.18 15.69
CA GLN A 184 -19.82 31.28 15.54
C GLN A 184 -20.10 31.84 16.93
N SER A 185 -19.13 32.62 17.42
CA SER A 185 -19.37 33.62 18.46
C SER A 185 -18.86 34.94 17.89
N LEU A 186 -19.77 35.68 17.26
CA LEU A 186 -19.95 37.13 17.34
C LEU A 186 -21.36 37.43 16.86
#